data_AF-A0A972LTW3-F1
#
_entry.id   AF-A0A972LTW3-F1
#
_cell.length_a   1.000
_cell.length_b   1.000
_cell.length_c   1.000
_cell.angle_alpha   90.00
_cell.angle_beta   90.00
_cell.angle_gamma   90.00
#
_symmetry.space_group_name_H-M   'P 1'
#
loop_
_entity.id
_entity.type
_entity.pdbx_description
1 polymer ?
#
loop_
_entity_poly.entity_id
_entity_poly.type
_entity_poly.pdbx_seq_one_letter_code
_entity_poly.pdbx_strand_id
1 'polypeptide(L)'
;MGGNNQTFIGVFPGISFEFTQGPDHTIRGAGVIAALIINNGTIRAEPGTNGAILRINRPQTNNGLIGAGAGATLRFDSNVSDTTQSASGVIFAADGGRVELGVQTITGGTLQTTGSGVIAVDGNTPTLIDLTIAAGSAVNVSGGRNLRLAGSTITNNGTITLNSNSVSSLSQLQLNSNLALEGTGEIVLNGMGTQAVWIGFPDLGRVLTNGADHTIRGNGLLEGKIINNGRIEGDSDTEKMDIYGRLSGSDALKNVDIGFSFQFGRGTYAPGESTAVVSLEGSFTLSSSASTLEIEIGGLTAGTEFDQLTSAGTVNLGGTLDVIALDRGSYVPIAGDRFEVINSTNAISGTFFDTSFPDILDARSVAWLPVDYTTDPNKVFLEIATVDFLSADFDEDFDVDGDDLAQWEGDYGLNGNSDADGDGDSDGADFLTWQRQFGLGVPSLASSQTVPEPSAIVLLFSTFCCLGWEGRLAPCD
;
A
#
# COMPACT_ATOMS: atom_id res chain seq x y z
N MET A 1 35.69 -12.58 -27.22
CA MET A 1 36.30 -11.28 -27.55
C MET A 1 37.52 -11.02 -26.64
N GLY A 2 38.52 -10.26 -27.10
CA GLY A 2 39.76 -9.94 -26.39
C GLY A 2 39.65 -8.68 -25.53
N GLY A 3 40.17 -8.70 -24.31
CA GLY A 3 39.76 -7.79 -23.22
C GLY A 3 40.14 -6.30 -23.27
N ASN A 4 40.59 -5.72 -24.39
CA ASN A 4 40.79 -4.26 -24.48
C ASN A 4 39.57 -3.54 -25.08
N ASN A 5 39.44 -2.23 -24.82
CA ASN A 5 38.38 -1.37 -25.39
C ASN A 5 38.41 -1.27 -26.94
N GLN A 6 39.33 -1.98 -27.60
CA GLN A 6 39.47 -2.02 -29.06
C GLN A 6 38.83 -3.27 -29.67
N THR A 7 38.44 -4.27 -28.86
CA THR A 7 37.64 -5.40 -29.36
C THR A 7 36.17 -5.10 -29.16
N PHE A 8 35.45 -4.91 -30.27
CA PHE A 8 34.04 -4.64 -30.24
C PHE A 8 33.24 -5.45 -31.26
N ILE A 9 32.01 -5.80 -30.90
CA ILE A 9 30.96 -6.13 -31.87
C ILE A 9 30.19 -4.84 -32.11
N GLY A 10 30.23 -4.31 -33.32
CA GLY A 10 29.59 -3.05 -33.67
C GLY A 10 29.23 -2.99 -35.15
N VAL A 11 28.38 -2.04 -35.51
CA VAL A 11 28.04 -1.73 -36.90
C VAL A 11 28.79 -0.45 -37.31
N PHE A 12 29.31 -0.41 -38.54
CA PHE A 12 30.04 0.76 -39.06
C PHE A 12 29.14 2.01 -39.09
N PRO A 13 29.71 3.23 -38.95
CA PRO A 13 28.93 4.47 -38.93
C PRO A 13 28.08 4.64 -40.20
N GLY A 14 26.81 5.03 -40.04
CA GLY A 14 25.91 5.41 -41.15
C GLY A 14 24.77 4.44 -41.46
N ILE A 15 24.68 3.30 -40.78
CA ILE A 15 23.59 2.33 -40.93
C ILE A 15 23.17 1.76 -39.57
N SER A 16 21.89 1.92 -39.21
CA SER A 16 21.32 1.29 -38.00
C SER A 16 20.79 -0.10 -38.37
N PHE A 17 21.61 -1.14 -38.17
CA PHE A 17 21.15 -2.52 -38.27
C PHE A 17 21.06 -3.14 -36.87
N GLU A 18 19.93 -3.79 -36.61
CA GLU A 18 19.71 -4.66 -35.47
C GLU A 18 20.24 -6.07 -35.82
N PHE A 19 21.11 -6.61 -34.98
CA PHE A 19 21.67 -7.94 -35.13
C PHE A 19 20.87 -8.95 -34.30
N THR A 20 20.28 -9.96 -34.94
CA THR A 20 19.60 -11.05 -34.23
C THR A 20 20.55 -12.23 -34.02
N GLN A 21 20.85 -12.53 -32.76
CA GLN A 21 21.57 -13.73 -32.36
C GLN A 21 20.59 -14.91 -32.28
N GLY A 22 20.93 -16.02 -32.93
CA GLY A 22 20.15 -17.27 -32.86
C GLY A 22 20.27 -17.97 -31.50
N PRO A 23 19.32 -18.85 -31.14
CA PRO A 23 19.21 -19.44 -29.80
C PRO A 23 20.39 -20.30 -29.37
N ASP A 24 21.01 -21.03 -30.31
CA ASP A 24 22.16 -21.89 -30.01
C ASP A 24 23.51 -21.15 -30.09
N HIS A 25 23.50 -19.86 -30.41
CA HIS A 25 24.72 -19.09 -30.57
C HIS A 25 25.19 -18.52 -29.23
N THR A 26 26.51 -18.50 -29.02
CA THR A 26 27.15 -17.94 -27.81
C THR A 26 28.15 -16.85 -28.19
N ILE A 27 27.96 -15.66 -27.62
CA ILE A 27 28.93 -14.56 -27.61
C ILE A 27 29.58 -14.53 -26.23
N ARG A 28 30.90 -14.69 -26.13
CA ARG A 28 31.59 -14.70 -24.82
C ARG A 28 32.95 -14.01 -24.78
N GLY A 29 33.39 -13.65 -23.58
CA GLY A 29 34.68 -13.01 -23.28
C GLY A 29 34.55 -11.56 -22.79
N ALA A 30 35.59 -10.76 -22.97
CA ALA A 30 35.65 -9.34 -22.58
C ALA A 30 35.73 -8.43 -23.82
N GLY A 31 35.30 -7.18 -23.70
CA GLY A 31 35.25 -6.21 -24.81
C GLY A 31 34.00 -5.33 -24.76
N VAL A 32 33.56 -4.82 -25.92
CA VAL A 32 32.39 -3.94 -26.04
C VAL A 32 31.38 -4.50 -27.05
N ILE A 33 30.11 -4.55 -26.68
CA ILE A 33 28.99 -4.71 -27.60
C ILE A 33 28.40 -3.32 -27.84
N ALA A 34 28.63 -2.80 -29.05
CA ALA A 34 28.24 -1.47 -29.51
C ALA A 34 27.26 -1.52 -30.69
N ALA A 35 26.61 -2.67 -30.92
CA ALA A 35 25.52 -2.87 -31.88
C ALA A 35 24.18 -3.02 -31.15
N LEU A 36 23.07 -2.70 -31.83
CA LEU A 36 21.73 -3.11 -31.40
C LEU A 36 21.62 -4.63 -31.56
N ILE A 37 21.21 -5.34 -30.51
CA ILE A 37 21.13 -6.81 -30.52
C ILE A 37 19.75 -7.30 -30.06
N ILE A 38 19.18 -8.26 -30.79
CA ILE A 38 18.17 -9.18 -30.28
C ILE A 38 18.91 -10.48 -29.89
N ASN A 39 19.06 -10.70 -28.60
CA ASN A 39 19.71 -11.90 -28.07
C ASN A 39 18.68 -13.01 -27.86
N ASN A 40 18.63 -14.03 -28.72
CA ASN A 40 17.88 -15.26 -28.41
C ASN A 40 18.77 -16.35 -27.80
N GLY A 41 20.09 -16.15 -27.75
CA GLY A 41 21.07 -17.14 -27.30
C GLY A 41 21.76 -16.72 -26.01
N THR A 42 23.07 -16.95 -25.94
CA THR A 42 23.89 -16.61 -24.76
C THR A 42 24.87 -15.49 -25.06
N ILE A 43 24.87 -14.45 -24.23
CA ILE A 43 25.94 -13.45 -24.14
C ILE A 43 26.57 -13.58 -22.74
N ARG A 44 27.87 -13.86 -22.65
CA ARG A 44 28.53 -14.14 -21.38
C ARG A 44 29.87 -13.42 -21.22
N ALA A 45 29.97 -12.54 -20.24
CA ALA A 45 31.26 -11.99 -19.82
C ALA A 45 32.12 -13.10 -19.21
N GLU A 46 33.36 -13.23 -19.67
CA GLU A 46 34.32 -14.20 -19.14
C GLU A 46 35.71 -13.54 -19.03
N PRO A 47 36.53 -13.92 -18.03
CA PRO A 47 37.90 -13.43 -17.97
C PRO A 47 38.70 -13.85 -19.20
N GLY A 48 39.46 -12.92 -19.77
CA GLY A 48 40.38 -13.18 -20.87
C GLY A 48 41.75 -12.56 -20.60
N THR A 49 42.72 -12.85 -21.49
CA THR A 49 44.13 -12.43 -21.34
C THR A 49 44.32 -10.92 -21.16
N ASN A 50 43.38 -10.10 -21.64
CA ASN A 50 43.50 -8.64 -21.64
C ASN A 50 42.41 -7.92 -20.84
N GLY A 51 41.63 -8.62 -20.02
CA GLY A 51 40.56 -8.00 -19.22
C GLY A 51 39.41 -8.97 -18.92
N ALA A 52 38.54 -8.56 -17.99
CA ALA A 52 37.42 -9.37 -17.52
C ALA A 52 36.06 -8.65 -17.64
N ILE A 53 36.01 -7.53 -18.38
CA ILE A 53 34.81 -6.71 -18.49
C ILE A 53 34.22 -6.83 -19.90
N LEU A 54 32.94 -7.22 -19.98
CA LEU A 54 32.12 -7.08 -21.19
C LEU A 54 31.17 -5.90 -21.00
N ARG A 55 31.25 -4.91 -21.89
CA ARG A 55 30.40 -3.72 -21.84
C ARG A 55 29.27 -3.82 -22.85
N ILE A 56 28.05 -3.53 -22.44
CA ILE A 56 26.94 -3.26 -23.34
C ILE A 56 26.75 -1.75 -23.44
N ASN A 57 26.86 -1.21 -24.65
CA ASN A 57 26.86 0.24 -24.89
C ASN A 57 25.82 0.65 -25.95
N ARG A 58 24.80 -0.19 -26.17
CA ARG A 58 23.65 0.07 -27.04
C ARG A 58 22.40 -0.60 -26.48
N PRO A 59 21.18 -0.17 -26.84
CA PRO A 59 19.97 -0.84 -26.41
C PRO A 59 19.90 -2.26 -26.97
N GLN A 60 19.20 -3.14 -26.28
CA GLN A 60 19.07 -4.54 -26.70
C GLN A 60 17.75 -5.15 -26.26
N THR A 61 17.33 -6.16 -27.01
CA THR A 61 16.27 -7.08 -26.60
C THR A 61 16.90 -8.38 -26.14
N ASN A 62 16.60 -8.82 -24.92
CA ASN A 62 17.07 -10.09 -24.37
C ASN A 62 15.94 -11.12 -24.30
N ASN A 63 15.98 -12.09 -25.19
CA ASN A 63 15.10 -13.27 -25.19
C ASN A 63 15.77 -14.52 -24.62
N GLY A 64 17.08 -14.49 -24.40
CA GLY A 64 17.89 -15.58 -23.85
C GLY A 64 18.64 -15.15 -22.59
N LEU A 65 19.95 -15.45 -22.53
CA LEU A 65 20.79 -15.14 -21.37
C LEU A 65 21.81 -14.05 -21.72
N ILE A 66 21.91 -13.02 -20.88
CA ILE A 66 23.05 -12.09 -20.84
C ILE A 66 23.62 -12.17 -19.43
N GLY A 67 24.90 -12.50 -19.26
CA GLY A 67 25.44 -12.65 -17.91
C GLY A 67 26.93 -12.50 -17.73
N ALA A 68 27.36 -12.54 -16.47
CA ALA A 68 28.74 -12.52 -16.05
C ALA A 68 29.14 -13.87 -15.44
N GLY A 69 30.20 -14.48 -15.97
CA GLY A 69 30.84 -15.64 -15.37
C GLY A 69 31.71 -15.28 -14.17
N ALA A 70 32.19 -16.30 -13.46
CA ALA A 70 33.09 -16.14 -12.32
C ALA A 70 34.31 -15.27 -12.66
N GLY A 71 34.58 -14.26 -11.82
CA GLY A 71 35.70 -13.32 -11.97
C GLY A 71 35.54 -12.31 -13.12
N ALA A 72 34.40 -12.27 -13.81
CA ALA A 72 34.10 -11.30 -14.85
C ALA A 72 33.01 -10.30 -14.44
N THR A 73 33.03 -9.15 -15.10
CA THR A 73 32.00 -8.12 -14.99
C THR A 73 31.28 -7.95 -16.32
N LEU A 74 29.96 -8.09 -16.32
CA LEU A 74 29.10 -7.55 -17.37
C LEU A 74 28.68 -6.14 -16.94
N ARG A 75 28.93 -5.13 -17.77
CA ARG A 75 28.62 -3.75 -17.43
C ARG A 75 27.71 -3.11 -18.48
N PHE A 76 26.61 -2.52 -18.02
CA PHE A 76 25.75 -1.71 -18.86
C PHE A 76 26.22 -0.26 -18.79
N ASP A 77 26.74 0.28 -19.90
CA ASP A 77 27.22 1.66 -19.97
C ASP A 77 26.04 2.65 -20.06
N SER A 78 26.19 3.82 -19.44
CA SER A 78 25.09 4.78 -19.19
C SER A 78 24.49 5.42 -20.45
N ASN A 79 23.21 5.80 -20.36
CA ASN A 79 22.40 6.59 -21.31
C ASN A 79 22.13 5.99 -22.70
N VAL A 80 22.63 4.80 -23.01
CA VAL A 80 22.46 4.20 -24.34
C VAL A 80 22.19 2.70 -24.29
N SER A 81 21.90 2.07 -23.14
CA SER A 81 21.85 0.59 -23.03
C SER A 81 20.55 0.00 -22.47
N ASP A 82 19.41 0.68 -22.70
CA ASP A 82 18.10 0.16 -22.29
C ASP A 82 17.91 -1.28 -22.77
N THR A 83 17.49 -2.14 -21.84
CA THR A 83 17.38 -3.57 -22.07
C THR A 83 15.96 -4.01 -21.81
N THR A 84 15.28 -4.43 -22.88
CA THR A 84 13.96 -5.07 -22.78
C THR A 84 14.17 -6.57 -22.76
N GLN A 85 13.66 -7.25 -21.74
CA GLN A 85 13.70 -8.70 -21.65
C GLN A 85 12.34 -9.29 -22.01
N SER A 86 12.33 -10.39 -22.75
CA SER A 86 11.13 -11.23 -22.81
C SER A 86 10.89 -11.94 -21.47
N ALA A 87 9.75 -12.62 -21.33
CA ALA A 87 9.46 -13.47 -20.17
C ALA A 87 10.53 -14.56 -19.92
N SER A 88 11.27 -15.00 -20.95
CA SER A 88 12.37 -15.96 -20.84
C SER A 88 13.75 -15.31 -20.76
N GLY A 89 13.83 -13.98 -20.88
CA GLY A 89 15.07 -13.24 -20.80
C GLY A 89 15.64 -13.23 -19.38
N VAL A 90 16.92 -13.57 -19.25
CA VAL A 90 17.64 -13.57 -17.98
C VAL A 90 18.89 -12.71 -18.04
N ILE A 91 19.04 -11.79 -17.08
CA ILE A 91 20.32 -11.17 -16.75
C ILE A 91 20.93 -11.90 -15.56
N PHE A 92 22.11 -12.49 -15.75
CA PHE A 92 22.67 -13.48 -14.83
C PHE A 92 24.05 -13.10 -14.28
N ALA A 93 24.27 -13.19 -12.96
CA ALA A 93 25.61 -13.22 -12.36
C ALA A 93 25.90 -14.61 -11.76
N ALA A 94 26.86 -15.32 -12.34
CA ALA A 94 27.37 -16.57 -11.77
C ALA A 94 28.05 -16.32 -10.40
N ASP A 95 28.35 -17.39 -9.67
CA ASP A 95 29.19 -17.31 -8.48
C ASP A 95 30.53 -16.62 -8.79
N GLY A 96 30.86 -15.58 -8.01
CA GLY A 96 32.01 -14.69 -8.23
C GLY A 96 31.90 -13.77 -9.45
N GLY A 97 30.76 -13.76 -10.15
CA GLY A 97 30.47 -12.88 -11.29
C GLY A 97 29.77 -11.59 -10.87
N ARG A 98 29.92 -10.53 -11.66
CA ARG A 98 29.32 -9.22 -11.38
C ARG A 98 28.56 -8.69 -12.58
N VAL A 99 27.31 -8.29 -12.39
CA VAL A 99 26.59 -7.43 -13.34
C VAL A 99 26.54 -6.02 -12.76
N GLU A 100 27.10 -5.03 -13.45
CA GLU A 100 27.08 -3.63 -13.05
C GLU A 100 26.05 -2.85 -13.87
N LEU A 101 25.07 -2.27 -13.18
CA LEU A 101 24.02 -1.44 -13.76
C LEU A 101 24.45 0.04 -13.78
N GLY A 102 24.29 0.68 -14.94
CA GLY A 102 24.51 2.10 -15.19
C GLY A 102 23.24 2.95 -15.04
N VAL A 103 22.95 3.83 -16.01
CA VAL A 103 21.74 4.72 -16.01
C VAL A 103 20.58 4.09 -16.78
N GLN A 104 20.76 2.91 -17.36
CA GLN A 104 19.78 2.28 -18.25
C GLN A 104 18.50 1.85 -17.53
N THR A 105 17.45 1.66 -18.33
CA THR A 105 16.23 0.97 -17.96
C THR A 105 16.34 -0.52 -18.27
N ILE A 106 15.95 -1.37 -17.33
CA ILE A 106 15.75 -2.81 -17.55
C ILE A 106 14.26 -3.09 -17.36
N THR A 107 13.62 -3.60 -18.41
CA THR A 107 12.18 -3.90 -18.42
C THR A 107 11.95 -5.38 -18.63
N GLY A 108 11.11 -6.01 -17.82
CA GLY A 108 10.72 -7.42 -17.99
C GLY A 108 11.78 -8.44 -17.58
N GLY A 109 11.40 -9.71 -17.73
CA GLY A 109 12.27 -10.87 -17.55
C GLY A 109 12.76 -11.06 -16.12
N THR A 110 13.92 -11.71 -15.98
CA THR A 110 14.47 -12.13 -14.69
C THR A 110 15.87 -11.58 -14.45
N LEU A 111 16.12 -11.07 -13.25
CA LEU A 111 17.46 -10.87 -12.70
C LEU A 111 17.80 -12.08 -11.82
N GLN A 112 18.96 -12.70 -12.05
CA GLN A 112 19.35 -13.90 -11.33
C GLN A 112 20.82 -13.85 -10.91
N THR A 113 21.11 -14.28 -9.69
CA THR A 113 22.49 -14.55 -9.24
C THR A 113 22.61 -15.92 -8.58
N THR A 114 23.84 -16.41 -8.44
CA THR A 114 24.15 -17.65 -7.70
C THR A 114 25.40 -17.43 -6.84
N GLY A 115 25.47 -18.08 -5.68
CA GLY A 115 26.64 -17.99 -4.80
C GLY A 115 26.94 -16.54 -4.41
N SER A 116 28.19 -16.12 -4.61
CA SER A 116 28.65 -14.75 -4.39
C SER A 116 28.39 -13.79 -5.56
N GLY A 117 27.68 -14.24 -6.61
CA GLY A 117 27.31 -13.41 -7.75
C GLY A 117 26.38 -12.26 -7.38
N VAL A 118 26.54 -11.10 -8.02
CA VAL A 118 25.80 -9.89 -7.66
C VAL A 118 25.36 -9.07 -8.88
N ILE A 119 24.13 -8.55 -8.83
CA ILE A 119 23.71 -7.42 -9.65
C ILE A 119 23.96 -6.14 -8.84
N ALA A 120 24.73 -5.20 -9.35
CA ALA A 120 25.25 -4.09 -8.56
C ALA A 120 24.94 -2.71 -9.15
N VAL A 121 24.64 -1.77 -8.26
CA VAL A 121 24.39 -0.36 -8.54
C VAL A 121 25.45 0.48 -7.82
N ASP A 122 26.49 0.87 -8.56
CA ASP A 122 27.73 1.44 -7.97
C ASP A 122 28.02 2.90 -8.32
N GLY A 123 27.42 3.42 -9.40
CA GLY A 123 27.83 4.72 -9.97
C GLY A 123 26.68 5.61 -10.41
N ASN A 124 25.54 5.03 -10.78
CA ASN A 124 24.43 5.71 -11.43
C ASN A 124 23.10 5.26 -10.83
N THR A 125 21.99 5.78 -11.36
CA THR A 125 20.63 5.43 -10.93
C THR A 125 19.87 4.70 -12.04
N PRO A 126 20.02 3.37 -12.15
CA PRO A 126 19.27 2.56 -13.10
C PRO A 126 17.79 2.49 -12.71
N THR A 127 16.95 2.12 -13.67
CA THR A 127 15.51 1.86 -13.44
C THR A 127 15.18 0.41 -13.77
N LEU A 128 14.51 -0.29 -12.85
CA LEU A 128 13.96 -1.63 -13.06
C LEU A 128 12.44 -1.53 -13.23
N ILE A 129 11.88 -2.20 -14.22
CA ILE A 129 10.46 -2.12 -14.58
C ILE A 129 9.88 -3.51 -14.80
N ASP A 130 8.79 -3.84 -14.12
CA ASP A 130 7.95 -5.03 -14.38
C ASP A 130 8.74 -6.34 -14.54
N LEU A 131 9.64 -6.64 -13.60
CA LEU A 131 10.55 -7.79 -13.67
C LEU A 131 10.54 -8.67 -12.41
N THR A 132 11.13 -9.85 -12.54
CA THR A 132 11.36 -10.79 -11.42
C THR A 132 12.81 -10.77 -10.96
N ILE A 133 13.05 -10.73 -9.66
CA ILE A 133 14.35 -11.09 -9.05
C ILE A 133 14.21 -12.52 -8.55
N ALA A 134 15.00 -13.44 -9.10
CA ALA A 134 14.88 -14.86 -8.81
C ALA A 134 15.26 -15.20 -7.36
N ALA A 135 14.72 -16.32 -6.85
CA ALA A 135 14.99 -16.79 -5.50
C ALA A 135 16.50 -16.89 -5.20
N GLY A 136 16.92 -16.35 -4.05
CA GLY A 136 18.32 -16.34 -3.62
C GLY A 136 19.25 -15.40 -4.40
N SER A 137 18.71 -14.56 -5.29
CA SER A 137 19.51 -13.58 -6.05
C SER A 137 19.79 -12.31 -5.25
N ALA A 138 20.93 -11.68 -5.49
CA ALA A 138 21.34 -10.46 -4.81
C ALA A 138 21.40 -9.25 -5.76
N VAL A 139 20.66 -8.19 -5.40
CA VAL A 139 20.74 -6.86 -6.00
C VAL A 139 21.29 -5.87 -4.97
N ASN A 140 22.50 -5.37 -5.17
CA ASN A 140 23.20 -4.53 -4.21
C ASN A 140 23.30 -3.10 -4.70
N VAL A 141 22.82 -2.16 -3.90
CA VAL A 141 22.96 -0.72 -4.09
C VAL A 141 24.03 -0.22 -3.13
N SER A 142 25.16 0.20 -3.69
CA SER A 142 26.26 0.77 -2.92
C SER A 142 25.83 2.06 -2.21
N GLY A 143 26.41 2.35 -1.05
CA GLY A 143 26.12 3.57 -0.32
C GLY A 143 26.37 4.83 -1.14
N GLY A 144 25.47 5.81 -1.04
CA GLY A 144 25.53 7.03 -1.84
C GLY A 144 24.95 6.86 -3.25
N ARG A 145 24.22 5.77 -3.51
CA ARG A 145 23.59 5.46 -4.80
C ARG A 145 22.11 5.24 -4.65
N ASN A 146 21.43 5.36 -5.79
CA ASN A 146 19.99 5.20 -5.87
C ASN A 146 19.65 4.10 -6.88
N LEU A 147 18.56 3.38 -6.62
CA LEU A 147 17.92 2.46 -7.55
C LEU A 147 16.49 2.95 -7.77
N ARG A 148 16.02 2.99 -9.03
CA ARG A 148 14.61 3.27 -9.32
C ARG A 148 13.87 1.98 -9.61
N LEU A 149 12.68 1.84 -9.05
CA LEU A 149 11.70 0.82 -9.43
C LEU A 149 10.51 1.51 -10.09
N ALA A 150 10.01 0.98 -11.18
CA ALA A 150 8.81 1.48 -11.86
C ALA A 150 7.97 0.34 -12.44
N GLY A 151 6.90 0.70 -13.14
CA GLY A 151 5.92 -0.27 -13.65
C GLY A 151 4.82 -0.55 -12.63
N SER A 152 4.14 -1.67 -12.80
CA SER A 152 3.07 -2.12 -11.93
C SER A 152 3.56 -3.02 -10.79
N THR A 153 4.50 -3.93 -11.08
CA THR A 153 4.93 -4.96 -10.12
C THR A 153 6.40 -5.29 -10.28
N ILE A 154 7.13 -5.39 -9.17
CA ILE A 154 8.41 -6.12 -9.13
C ILE A 154 8.17 -7.39 -8.31
N THR A 155 8.39 -8.56 -8.89
CA THR A 155 8.36 -9.82 -8.14
C THR A 155 9.76 -10.08 -7.57
N ASN A 156 9.99 -9.68 -6.32
CA ASN A 156 11.23 -9.92 -5.62
C ASN A 156 11.15 -11.23 -4.82
N ASN A 157 11.87 -12.27 -5.26
CA ASN A 157 12.11 -13.49 -4.47
C ASN A 157 13.55 -13.55 -3.92
N GLY A 158 14.37 -12.52 -4.21
CA GLY A 158 15.75 -12.41 -3.75
C GLY A 158 15.90 -11.35 -2.67
N THR A 159 17.09 -10.75 -2.61
CA THR A 159 17.42 -9.68 -1.68
C THR A 159 17.83 -8.44 -2.47
N ILE A 160 17.17 -7.31 -2.21
CA ILE A 160 17.64 -5.98 -2.59
C ILE A 160 18.27 -5.33 -1.36
N THR A 161 19.58 -5.12 -1.37
CA THR A 161 20.28 -4.47 -0.25
C THR A 161 20.65 -3.04 -0.60
N LEU A 162 20.11 -2.08 0.14
CA LEU A 162 20.53 -0.68 0.08
C LEU A 162 21.70 -0.43 1.04
N ASN A 163 22.61 0.45 0.61
CA ASN A 163 23.87 0.71 1.30
C ASN A 163 24.64 -0.58 1.62
N SER A 164 24.81 -1.43 0.61
CA SER A 164 25.40 -2.78 0.75
C SER A 164 26.87 -2.79 1.23
N ASN A 165 27.53 -1.64 1.26
CA ASN A 165 28.90 -1.46 1.73
C ASN A 165 28.96 -0.73 3.09
N SER A 166 27.82 -0.49 3.74
CA SER A 166 27.70 0.03 5.10
C SER A 166 28.49 1.32 5.33
N VAL A 167 28.41 2.26 4.38
CA VAL A 167 29.05 3.57 4.51
C VAL A 167 28.03 4.59 5.02
N SER A 168 28.50 5.65 5.67
CA SER A 168 27.65 6.78 6.03
C SER A 168 27.40 7.63 4.78
N SER A 169 26.42 7.22 3.97
CA SER A 169 26.00 7.95 2.78
C SER A 169 24.53 7.68 2.49
N LEU A 170 23.79 8.74 2.12
CA LEU A 170 22.38 8.64 1.74
C LEU A 170 22.21 7.72 0.54
N SER A 171 21.36 6.71 0.68
CA SER A 171 21.06 5.75 -0.38
C SER A 171 19.56 5.58 -0.50
N GLN A 172 19.05 5.55 -1.73
CA GLN A 172 17.61 5.58 -1.95
C GLN A 172 17.13 4.47 -2.88
N LEU A 173 16.05 3.79 -2.50
CA LEU A 173 15.19 3.09 -3.44
C LEU A 173 14.04 4.02 -3.82
N GLN A 174 14.01 4.49 -5.06
CA GLN A 174 13.05 5.46 -5.55
C GLN A 174 11.92 4.77 -6.33
N LEU A 175 10.67 5.02 -5.93
CA LEU A 175 9.47 4.49 -6.57
C LEU A 175 8.96 5.44 -7.65
N ASN A 176 9.04 4.99 -8.89
CA ASN A 176 8.74 5.77 -10.08
C ASN A 176 7.29 5.63 -10.60
N SER A 177 6.46 4.87 -9.90
CA SER A 177 5.04 4.60 -10.18
C SER A 177 4.35 4.10 -8.91
N ASN A 178 3.03 3.89 -8.97
CA ASN A 178 2.37 2.96 -8.04
C ASN A 178 2.93 1.57 -8.30
N LEU A 179 3.43 0.89 -7.26
CA LEU A 179 4.18 -0.35 -7.43
C LEU A 179 3.83 -1.36 -6.34
N ALA A 180 3.56 -2.59 -6.75
CA ALA A 180 3.54 -3.74 -5.85
C ALA A 180 4.91 -4.44 -5.81
N LEU A 181 5.41 -4.69 -4.61
CA LEU A 181 6.54 -5.59 -4.35
C LEU A 181 5.96 -6.95 -3.95
N GLU A 182 5.94 -7.87 -4.91
CA GLU A 182 5.42 -9.22 -4.72
C GLU A 182 6.57 -10.22 -4.54
N GLY A 183 6.23 -11.45 -4.15
CA GLY A 183 7.19 -12.54 -3.99
C GLY A 183 7.73 -12.65 -2.57
N THR A 184 8.57 -13.67 -2.35
CA THR A 184 8.99 -14.10 -1.00
C THR A 184 10.31 -13.47 -0.54
N GLY A 185 10.77 -12.44 -1.25
CA GLY A 185 12.07 -11.82 -1.06
C GLY A 185 12.06 -10.71 -0.03
N GLU A 186 13.18 -9.99 0.04
CA GLU A 186 13.34 -8.90 0.97
C GLU A 186 14.02 -7.66 0.37
N ILE A 187 13.71 -6.50 0.93
CA ILE A 187 14.52 -5.29 0.87
C ILE A 187 15.21 -5.12 2.22
N VAL A 188 16.52 -4.87 2.19
CA VAL A 188 17.34 -4.64 3.38
C VAL A 188 17.88 -3.21 3.36
N LEU A 189 17.50 -2.41 4.35
CA LEU A 189 18.00 -1.05 4.57
C LEU A 189 19.15 -1.10 5.59
N ASN A 190 20.37 -0.78 5.16
CA ASN A 190 21.53 -0.74 6.05
C ASN A 190 21.92 0.70 6.40
N GLY A 191 21.07 1.40 7.15
CA GLY A 191 21.34 2.73 7.70
C GLY A 191 22.60 2.75 8.57
N MET A 192 23.35 3.86 8.54
CA MET A 192 24.59 4.02 9.31
C MET A 192 24.64 5.37 10.02
N GLY A 193 24.68 5.35 11.36
CA GLY A 193 24.77 6.56 12.17
C GLY A 193 23.60 7.52 11.93
N THR A 194 23.88 8.79 11.66
CA THR A 194 22.85 9.82 11.42
C THR A 194 22.39 9.92 9.97
N GLN A 195 22.83 9.02 9.08
CA GLN A 195 22.47 9.06 7.67
C GLN A 195 21.41 8.02 7.33
N ALA A 196 20.35 8.50 6.68
CA ALA A 196 19.23 7.67 6.29
C ALA A 196 19.51 6.88 5.02
N VAL A 197 19.08 5.62 5.04
CA VAL A 197 18.86 4.78 3.86
C VAL A 197 17.36 4.63 3.75
N TRP A 198 16.78 4.98 2.61
CA TRP A 198 15.32 5.08 2.55
C TRP A 198 14.67 4.59 1.26
N ILE A 199 13.42 4.17 1.42
CA ILE A 199 12.48 3.90 0.33
C ILE A 199 11.61 5.14 0.17
N GLY A 200 11.50 5.66 -1.04
CA GLY A 200 10.82 6.93 -1.23
C GLY A 200 10.37 7.27 -2.63
N PHE A 201 9.76 8.44 -2.77
CA PHE A 201 8.97 8.81 -3.94
C PHE A 201 9.35 10.20 -4.45
N PRO A 202 9.40 10.45 -5.77
CA PRO A 202 9.62 11.79 -6.30
C PRO A 202 8.36 12.67 -6.20
N ASP A 203 7.18 12.09 -5.97
CA ASP A 203 5.96 12.78 -5.60
C ASP A 203 5.16 11.97 -4.56
N LEU A 204 4.42 12.64 -3.68
CA LEU A 204 3.71 12.04 -2.55
C LEU A 204 2.39 11.33 -2.94
N GLY A 205 2.04 11.31 -4.24
CA GLY A 205 0.79 10.72 -4.73
C GLY A 205 0.87 9.21 -4.95
N ARG A 206 2.08 8.65 -4.96
CA ARG A 206 2.32 7.25 -5.29
C ARG A 206 2.16 6.33 -4.09
N VAL A 207 1.78 5.09 -4.39
CA VAL A 207 1.58 4.03 -3.42
C VAL A 207 2.56 2.89 -3.67
N LEU A 208 3.25 2.47 -2.62
CA LEU A 208 3.97 1.21 -2.56
C LEU A 208 3.09 0.17 -1.86
N THR A 209 2.88 -0.99 -2.47
CA THR A 209 2.25 -2.14 -1.81
C THR A 209 3.32 -3.18 -1.50
N ASN A 210 3.60 -3.41 -0.22
CA ASN A 210 4.43 -4.53 0.22
C ASN A 210 3.57 -5.79 0.25
N GLY A 211 3.79 -6.73 -0.67
CA GLY A 211 2.99 -7.94 -0.85
C GLY A 211 3.13 -8.92 0.31
N ALA A 212 2.20 -9.88 0.41
CA ALA A 212 1.98 -10.70 1.60
C ALA A 212 3.20 -11.50 2.08
N ASP A 213 4.00 -12.00 1.14
CA ASP A 213 5.18 -12.81 1.47
C ASP A 213 6.49 -11.98 1.47
N HIS A 214 6.41 -10.67 1.21
CA HIS A 214 7.57 -9.82 1.04
C HIS A 214 7.94 -9.10 2.35
N THR A 215 9.25 -8.95 2.58
CA THR A 215 9.78 -8.28 3.77
C THR A 215 10.53 -7.00 3.43
N ILE A 216 10.27 -5.90 4.14
CA ILE A 216 11.11 -4.71 4.17
C ILE A 216 11.72 -4.62 5.55
N ARG A 217 13.04 -4.69 5.66
CA ARG A 217 13.71 -4.73 6.95
C ARG A 217 14.96 -3.88 7.06
N GLY A 218 15.38 -3.64 8.30
CA GLY A 218 16.66 -3.03 8.63
C GLY A 218 16.51 -1.68 9.33
N ASN A 219 17.64 -1.03 9.59
CA ASN A 219 17.69 0.36 10.01
C ASN A 219 17.53 1.27 8.79
N GLY A 220 16.42 1.99 8.72
CA GLY A 220 16.18 2.91 7.62
C GLY A 220 14.86 3.64 7.76
N LEU A 221 14.47 4.26 6.67
CA LEU A 221 13.33 5.15 6.60
C LEU A 221 12.41 4.75 5.46
N LEU A 222 11.11 4.78 5.71
CA LEU A 222 10.09 4.68 4.68
C LEU A 222 9.37 6.03 4.59
N GLU A 223 9.40 6.67 3.41
CA GLU A 223 8.62 7.89 3.15
C GLU A 223 7.44 7.58 2.21
N GLY A 224 6.35 8.36 2.26
CA GLY A 224 5.26 8.35 1.27
C GLY A 224 4.05 7.51 1.68
N LYS A 225 3.30 6.96 0.70
CA LYS A 225 2.13 6.10 0.98
C LYS A 225 2.51 4.64 0.80
N ILE A 226 2.32 3.84 1.84
CA ILE A 226 2.71 2.43 1.86
C ILE A 226 1.54 1.60 2.39
N ILE A 227 1.16 0.58 1.64
CA ILE A 227 0.24 -0.47 2.07
C ILE A 227 1.08 -1.68 2.44
N ASN A 228 1.10 -2.04 3.72
CA ASN A 228 1.82 -3.20 4.22
C ASN A 228 0.90 -4.42 4.34
N ASN A 229 0.95 -5.29 3.33
CA ASN A 229 0.31 -6.59 3.36
C ASN A 229 1.28 -7.72 3.75
N GLY A 230 2.59 -7.45 3.82
CA GLY A 230 3.62 -8.39 4.29
C GLY A 230 4.31 -7.88 5.56
N ARG A 231 5.64 -7.98 5.62
CA ARG A 231 6.39 -7.61 6.84
C ARG A 231 7.19 -6.32 6.70
N ILE A 232 7.10 -5.44 7.70
CA ILE A 232 8.04 -4.33 7.92
C ILE A 232 8.71 -4.49 9.29
N GLU A 233 10.04 -4.54 9.33
CA GLU A 233 10.77 -4.67 10.59
C GLU A 233 12.05 -3.83 10.72
N GLY A 234 12.18 -3.10 11.83
CA GLY A 234 13.45 -2.52 12.28
C GLY A 234 14.37 -3.57 12.92
N ASP A 235 15.69 -3.36 12.84
CA ASP A 235 16.69 -4.29 13.36
C ASP A 235 16.60 -4.47 14.88
N SER A 236 16.26 -3.41 15.63
CA SER A 236 16.13 -3.45 17.09
C SER A 236 15.33 -2.27 17.66
N ASP A 237 15.10 -2.26 18.98
CA ASP A 237 14.44 -1.14 19.67
C ASP A 237 15.21 0.20 19.58
N THR A 238 16.53 0.14 19.29
CA THR A 238 17.39 1.32 19.10
C THR A 238 17.67 1.62 17.63
N GLU A 239 17.39 0.68 16.75
CA GLU A 239 17.57 0.76 15.29
C GLU A 239 16.23 0.40 14.64
N LYS A 240 15.24 1.26 14.91
CA LYS A 240 13.87 1.11 14.42
C LYS A 240 13.79 1.43 12.93
N MET A 241 12.70 0.98 12.30
CA MET A 241 12.27 1.50 11.01
C MET A 241 11.52 2.83 11.23
N ASP A 242 12.04 3.93 10.70
CA ASP A 242 11.40 5.24 10.77
C ASP A 242 10.35 5.36 9.65
N ILE A 243 9.13 5.76 10.00
CA ILE A 243 8.03 5.92 9.05
C ILE A 243 7.63 7.38 8.98
N TYR A 244 7.74 7.94 7.77
CA TYR A 244 7.24 9.25 7.40
C TYR A 244 6.24 9.12 6.25
N GLY A 245 5.16 9.88 6.26
CA GLY A 245 4.02 9.64 5.38
C GLY A 245 3.06 8.58 5.93
N ARG A 246 2.15 8.09 5.07
CA ARG A 246 1.07 7.19 5.45
C ARG A 246 1.51 5.73 5.32
N LEU A 247 1.44 4.99 6.42
CA LEU A 247 1.52 3.54 6.45
C LEU A 247 0.14 2.97 6.77
N SER A 248 -0.33 2.08 5.91
CA SER A 248 -1.56 1.31 6.09
C SER A 248 -1.31 -0.19 5.89
N GLY A 249 -2.35 -1.01 5.95
CA GLY A 249 -2.27 -2.46 5.82
C GLY A 249 -2.27 -3.20 7.16
N SER A 250 -2.46 -4.52 7.11
CA SER A 250 -2.87 -5.31 8.27
C SER A 250 -1.84 -6.30 8.79
N ASP A 251 -0.66 -6.35 8.18
CA ASP A 251 0.35 -7.37 8.47
C ASP A 251 1.53 -6.79 9.27
N ALA A 252 2.48 -7.65 9.64
CA ALA A 252 3.37 -7.47 10.77
C ALA A 252 4.24 -6.22 10.70
N LEU A 253 4.18 -5.44 11.79
CA LEU A 253 5.09 -4.34 12.09
C LEU A 253 5.94 -4.70 13.31
N LYS A 254 7.26 -4.59 13.17
CA LYS A 254 8.20 -4.81 14.26
C LYS A 254 9.21 -3.70 14.39
N ASN A 255 9.43 -3.20 15.61
CA ASN A 255 10.46 -2.19 15.89
C ASN A 255 10.32 -0.95 14.98
N VAL A 256 9.15 -0.31 15.04
CA VAL A 256 8.77 0.81 14.17
C VAL A 256 8.64 2.10 14.98
N ASP A 257 9.10 3.20 14.41
CA ASP A 257 8.83 4.56 14.88
C ASP A 257 8.01 5.35 13.85
N ILE A 258 6.78 5.71 14.20
CA ILE A 258 5.96 6.64 13.44
C ILE A 258 6.36 8.04 13.90
N GLY A 259 7.15 8.72 13.08
CA GLY A 259 7.84 9.95 13.49
C GLY A 259 7.39 11.21 12.77
N PHE A 260 8.23 12.24 12.84
CA PHE A 260 8.10 13.45 12.03
C PHE A 260 9.46 13.92 11.56
N SER A 261 9.52 14.39 10.32
CA SER A 261 10.68 15.06 9.76
C SER A 261 10.24 16.34 9.06
N PHE A 262 10.99 17.43 9.25
CA PHE A 262 10.77 18.65 8.45
C PHE A 262 10.99 18.42 6.95
N GLN A 263 11.76 17.40 6.58
CA GLN A 263 12.03 17.04 5.19
C GLN A 263 10.95 16.15 4.61
N PHE A 264 10.47 15.16 5.37
CA PHE A 264 9.59 14.08 4.87
C PHE A 264 8.14 14.19 5.35
N GLY A 265 7.85 15.13 6.24
CA GLY A 265 6.53 15.34 6.82
C GLY A 265 6.28 14.46 8.05
N ARG A 266 5.01 14.36 8.43
CA ARG A 266 4.56 13.51 9.53
C ARG A 266 4.38 12.06 9.07
N GLY A 267 4.70 11.13 9.96
CA GLY A 267 4.25 9.76 9.90
C GLY A 267 2.80 9.66 10.37
N THR A 268 2.01 8.89 9.62
CA THR A 268 0.64 8.53 9.95
C THR A 268 0.52 7.03 9.81
N TYR A 269 0.07 6.35 10.86
CA TYR A 269 -0.26 4.94 10.80
C TYR A 269 -1.77 4.75 10.84
N ALA A 270 -2.33 4.08 9.84
CA ALA A 270 -3.74 3.75 9.71
C ALA A 270 -3.87 2.22 9.61
N PRO A 271 -4.22 1.51 10.69
CA PRO A 271 -4.23 0.05 10.69
C PRO A 271 -5.17 -0.50 9.62
N GLY A 272 -4.71 -1.49 8.85
CA GLY A 272 -5.50 -2.05 7.74
C GLY A 272 -5.65 -1.13 6.53
N GLU A 273 -6.39 -1.58 5.52
CA GLU A 273 -6.90 -0.72 4.42
C GLU A 273 -8.32 -0.22 4.69
N SER A 274 -8.91 -0.76 5.75
CA SER A 274 -10.06 -0.32 6.50
C SER A 274 -9.92 -0.98 7.89
N THR A 275 -10.98 -0.98 8.71
CA THR A 275 -11.06 -1.65 10.00
C THR A 275 -10.31 -2.98 10.02
N ALA A 276 -9.33 -3.11 10.91
CA ALA A 276 -8.52 -4.31 11.05
C ALA A 276 -8.05 -4.51 12.50
N VAL A 277 -7.81 -5.78 12.87
CA VAL A 277 -6.94 -6.09 14.01
C VAL A 277 -5.53 -6.26 13.48
N VAL A 278 -4.61 -5.39 13.88
CA VAL A 278 -3.21 -5.46 13.46
C VAL A 278 -2.31 -5.79 14.64
N SER A 279 -1.49 -6.83 14.48
CA SER A 279 -0.56 -7.29 15.51
C SER A 279 0.78 -6.57 15.39
N LEU A 280 1.22 -5.99 16.49
CA LEU A 280 2.51 -5.32 16.66
C LEU A 280 3.51 -6.24 17.37
N GLU A 281 4.73 -6.27 16.86
CA GLU A 281 5.86 -6.99 17.44
C GLU A 281 6.94 -6.01 17.91
N GLY A 282 7.74 -6.39 18.91
CA GLY A 282 8.85 -5.55 19.36
C GLY A 282 8.38 -4.17 19.84
N SER A 283 9.08 -3.10 19.48
CA SER A 283 8.65 -1.74 19.86
C SER A 283 7.79 -1.06 18.78
N PHE A 284 6.67 -0.46 19.19
CA PHE A 284 5.93 0.52 18.41
C PHE A 284 6.02 1.88 19.12
N THR A 285 6.36 2.95 18.39
CA THR A 285 6.55 4.29 18.96
C THR A 285 5.88 5.35 18.10
N LEU A 286 5.25 6.32 18.76
CA LEU A 286 4.80 7.60 18.19
C LEU A 286 5.72 8.70 18.77
N SER A 287 6.83 8.99 18.11
CA SER A 287 7.92 9.77 18.71
C SER A 287 7.73 11.29 18.70
N SER A 288 6.75 11.81 17.98
CA SER A 288 6.57 13.25 17.78
C SER A 288 5.12 13.68 18.00
N SER A 289 4.90 14.91 18.46
CA SER A 289 3.55 15.50 18.53
C SER A 289 2.86 15.60 17.17
N ALA A 290 3.60 15.57 16.07
CA ALA A 290 3.04 15.57 14.72
C ALA A 290 2.75 14.17 14.17
N SER A 291 3.23 13.09 14.83
CA SER A 291 2.93 11.71 14.42
C SER A 291 1.45 11.38 14.70
N THR A 292 0.84 10.55 13.87
CA THR A 292 -0.60 10.27 13.96
C THR A 292 -0.86 8.76 13.97
N LEU A 293 -1.72 8.31 14.89
CA LEU A 293 -2.43 7.04 14.76
C LEU A 293 -3.87 7.35 14.32
N GLU A 294 -4.27 6.85 13.16
CA GLU A 294 -5.65 6.89 12.69
C GLU A 294 -6.39 5.62 13.16
N ILE A 295 -7.62 5.77 13.64
CA ILE A 295 -8.49 4.66 14.05
C ILE A 295 -9.86 4.85 13.40
N GLU A 296 -10.26 3.89 12.59
CA GLU A 296 -11.60 3.83 12.01
C GLU A 296 -12.60 3.21 12.98
N ILE A 297 -13.80 3.78 13.08
CA ILE A 297 -14.91 3.29 13.89
C ILE A 297 -16.20 3.33 13.09
N GLY A 298 -16.89 2.19 13.01
CA GLY A 298 -18.20 2.02 12.40
C GLY A 298 -19.03 0.92 13.07
N GLY A 299 -18.75 0.62 14.35
CA GLY A 299 -19.44 -0.39 15.18
C GLY A 299 -18.55 -0.90 16.32
N LEU A 300 -19.06 -1.82 17.13
CA LEU A 300 -18.44 -2.26 18.39
C LEU A 300 -17.57 -3.53 18.27
N THR A 301 -17.41 -4.08 17.06
CA THR A 301 -16.64 -5.31 16.83
C THR A 301 -15.25 -5.01 16.28
N ALA A 302 -14.21 -5.34 17.06
CA ALA A 302 -12.81 -5.12 16.66
C ALA A 302 -12.47 -5.84 15.35
N GLY A 303 -11.76 -5.14 14.47
CA GLY A 303 -11.28 -5.62 13.19
C GLY A 303 -12.29 -5.71 12.06
N THR A 304 -13.60 -5.78 12.33
CA THR A 304 -14.64 -5.75 11.28
C THR A 304 -15.43 -4.45 11.27
N GLU A 305 -15.51 -3.79 12.41
CA GLU A 305 -16.26 -2.55 12.59
C GLU A 305 -15.42 -1.41 13.16
N PHE A 306 -14.30 -1.70 13.83
CA PHE A 306 -13.32 -0.67 14.20
C PHE A 306 -11.88 -1.19 14.20
N ASP A 307 -10.90 -0.28 14.14
CA ASP A 307 -9.47 -0.64 14.20
C ASP A 307 -9.01 -1.01 15.61
N GLN A 308 -8.24 -2.09 15.71
CA GLN A 308 -7.57 -2.47 16.96
C GLN A 308 -6.11 -2.81 16.71
N LEU A 309 -5.24 -2.27 17.56
CA LEU A 309 -3.85 -2.70 17.66
C LEU A 309 -3.68 -3.70 18.79
N THR A 310 -3.14 -4.87 18.48
CA THR A 310 -2.71 -5.83 19.50
C THR A 310 -1.18 -5.80 19.60
N SER A 311 -0.61 -5.97 20.80
CA SER A 311 0.85 -5.97 20.95
C SER A 311 1.32 -6.97 21.99
N ALA A 312 2.33 -7.77 21.61
CA ALA A 312 3.10 -8.57 22.57
C ALA A 312 4.37 -7.83 23.06
N GLY A 313 4.66 -6.67 22.48
CA GLY A 313 5.88 -5.90 22.68
C GLY A 313 5.68 -4.64 23.50
N THR A 314 6.42 -3.58 23.20
CA THR A 314 6.29 -2.28 23.87
C THR A 314 5.53 -1.29 22.99
N VAL A 315 4.58 -0.57 23.59
CA VAL A 315 3.84 0.50 22.93
C VAL A 315 4.16 1.82 23.64
N ASN A 316 4.74 2.76 22.91
CA ASN A 316 5.11 4.08 23.42
C ASN A 316 4.29 5.14 22.68
N LEU A 317 3.27 5.67 23.36
CA LEU A 317 2.36 6.66 22.82
C LEU A 317 2.88 8.08 22.98
N GLY A 318 2.53 8.87 21.98
CA GLY A 318 2.76 10.30 21.82
C GLY A 318 1.86 10.77 20.68
N GLY A 319 2.17 11.90 20.05
CA GLY A 319 1.47 12.29 18.82
C GLY A 319 -0.02 12.54 18.98
N THR A 320 -0.74 12.43 17.87
CA THR A 320 -2.18 12.62 17.76
C THR A 320 -2.89 11.28 17.54
N LEU A 321 -3.94 11.03 18.31
CA LEU A 321 -4.95 10.04 17.93
C LEU A 321 -5.98 10.73 17.04
N ASP A 322 -6.19 10.24 15.83
CA ASP A 322 -7.20 10.75 14.90
C ASP A 322 -8.25 9.66 14.66
N VAL A 323 -9.49 9.92 15.07
CA VAL A 323 -10.58 8.95 14.94
C VAL A 323 -11.41 9.29 13.71
N ILE A 324 -11.69 8.29 12.89
CA ILE A 324 -12.44 8.41 11.65
C ILE A 324 -13.75 7.63 11.80
N ALA A 325 -14.88 8.34 11.73
CA ALA A 325 -16.19 7.70 11.69
C ALA A 325 -16.41 7.11 10.29
N LEU A 326 -16.60 5.80 10.21
CA LEU A 326 -17.02 5.11 9.00
C LEU A 326 -18.55 5.11 8.93
N ASP A 327 -19.08 5.66 7.85
CA ASP A 327 -20.48 5.46 7.50
C ASP A 327 -20.66 4.05 6.91
N ARG A 328 -20.82 3.05 7.78
CA ARG A 328 -21.22 1.69 7.38
C ARG A 328 -22.74 1.49 7.43
N GLY A 329 -23.51 2.57 7.59
CA GLY A 329 -24.97 2.61 7.53
C GLY A 329 -25.73 2.02 8.72
N SER A 330 -25.21 1.00 9.44
CA SER A 330 -25.95 0.32 10.51
C SER A 330 -25.50 0.63 11.93
N TYR A 331 -24.35 1.28 12.11
CA TYR A 331 -23.89 1.63 13.45
C TYR A 331 -24.53 2.93 13.91
N VAL A 332 -25.29 2.80 14.97
CA VAL A 332 -25.96 3.88 15.68
C VAL A 332 -25.23 4.04 17.01
N PRO A 333 -24.40 5.10 17.17
CA PRO A 333 -23.67 5.30 18.40
C PRO A 333 -24.62 5.61 19.55
N ILE A 334 -24.35 5.05 20.73
CA ILE A 334 -25.05 5.39 21.98
C ILE A 334 -24.07 5.83 23.07
N ALA A 335 -24.57 6.59 24.05
CA ALA A 335 -23.80 6.91 25.24
C ALA A 335 -23.33 5.62 25.96
N GLY A 336 -22.03 5.56 26.27
CA GLY A 336 -21.38 4.40 26.89
C GLY A 336 -20.81 3.38 25.90
N ASP A 337 -20.97 3.57 24.59
CA ASP A 337 -20.25 2.77 23.60
C ASP A 337 -18.75 2.90 23.80
N ARG A 338 -18.06 1.76 23.85
CA ARG A 338 -16.66 1.68 24.29
C ARG A 338 -15.81 0.82 23.36
N PHE A 339 -14.67 1.37 22.94
CA PHE A 339 -13.77 0.79 21.95
C PHE A 339 -12.40 0.51 22.55
N GLU A 340 -11.97 -0.75 22.58
CA GLU A 340 -10.61 -1.15 22.98
C GLU A 340 -9.65 -1.03 21.79
N VAL A 341 -9.14 0.18 21.52
CA VAL A 341 -8.34 0.47 20.32
C VAL A 341 -6.89 -0.02 20.41
N ILE A 342 -6.38 -0.23 21.62
CA ILE A 342 -5.08 -0.87 21.86
C ILE A 342 -5.21 -1.93 22.95
N ASN A 343 -4.74 -3.14 22.65
CA ASN A 343 -4.65 -4.28 23.56
C ASN A 343 -3.22 -4.82 23.59
N SER A 344 -2.46 -4.44 24.62
CA SER A 344 -1.08 -4.87 24.82
C SER A 344 -0.98 -5.95 25.90
N THR A 345 0.04 -6.80 25.84
CA THR A 345 0.39 -7.69 26.97
C THR A 345 1.26 -6.99 28.01
N ASN A 346 1.92 -5.89 27.64
CA ASN A 346 2.77 -5.07 28.50
C ASN A 346 2.15 -3.70 28.74
N ALA A 347 2.56 -3.04 29.84
CA ALA A 347 2.11 -1.69 30.15
C ALA A 347 2.46 -0.72 29.02
N ILE A 348 1.46 0.04 28.59
CA ILE A 348 1.60 1.10 27.60
C ILE A 348 2.31 2.27 28.28
N SER A 349 3.30 2.83 27.59
CA SER A 349 4.07 3.98 28.08
C SER A 349 3.62 5.25 27.34
N GLY A 350 3.48 6.35 28.06
CA GLY A 350 3.01 7.62 27.49
C GLY A 350 1.51 7.68 27.22
N THR A 351 1.06 8.78 26.63
CA THR A 351 -0.32 9.03 26.21
C THR A 351 -0.28 9.76 24.87
N PHE A 352 -1.38 9.74 24.12
CA PHE A 352 -1.53 10.69 23.01
C PHE A 352 -1.41 12.13 23.56
N PHE A 353 -0.71 13.00 22.82
CA PHE A 353 -0.55 14.41 23.17
C PHE A 353 -1.77 15.22 22.77
N ASP A 354 -2.38 14.84 21.64
CA ASP A 354 -3.58 15.46 21.09
C ASP A 354 -4.57 14.37 20.62
N THR A 355 -5.83 14.75 20.52
CA THR A 355 -6.91 13.90 19.98
C THR A 355 -7.72 14.68 18.98
N SER A 356 -8.07 14.04 17.86
CA SER A 356 -9.03 14.50 16.87
C SER A 356 -10.15 13.46 16.84
N PHE A 357 -11.36 13.88 17.21
CA PHE A 357 -12.55 13.04 17.18
C PHE A 357 -13.49 13.55 16.09
N PRO A 358 -14.15 12.64 15.35
CA PRO A 358 -15.06 13.04 14.30
C PRO A 358 -16.38 13.47 14.92
N ASP A 359 -17.02 14.47 14.30
CA ASP A 359 -18.47 14.59 14.39
C ASP A 359 -19.08 13.47 13.55
N ILE A 360 -20.05 12.74 14.09
CA ILE A 360 -20.66 11.59 13.40
C ILE A 360 -21.84 12.10 12.56
N LEU A 361 -21.56 12.56 11.32
CA LEU A 361 -22.53 12.76 10.23
C LEU A 361 -23.50 13.96 10.41
N ASP A 362 -23.35 14.99 9.57
CA ASP A 362 -24.23 16.12 9.13
C ASP A 362 -25.45 16.58 9.97
N ALA A 363 -25.53 16.23 11.26
CA ALA A 363 -26.62 16.53 12.18
C ALA A 363 -26.35 16.07 13.65
N ARG A 364 -25.47 15.08 13.89
CA ARG A 364 -25.21 14.56 15.25
C ARG A 364 -23.93 15.16 15.84
N SER A 365 -23.97 15.55 17.11
CA SER A 365 -22.76 15.80 17.89
C SER A 365 -22.55 14.63 18.85
N VAL A 366 -21.38 14.02 18.80
CA VAL A 366 -20.97 13.00 19.76
C VAL A 366 -19.92 13.61 20.65
N ALA A 367 -20.20 13.65 21.95
CA ALA A 367 -19.20 14.03 22.93
C ALA A 367 -18.41 12.78 23.34
N TRP A 368 -17.09 12.85 23.25
CA TRP A 368 -16.21 11.77 23.68
C TRP A 368 -15.72 12.02 25.11
N LEU A 369 -15.62 10.96 25.92
CA LEU A 369 -14.86 11.03 27.16
C LEU A 369 -13.37 11.20 26.85
N PRO A 370 -12.56 11.74 27.78
CA PRO A 370 -11.11 11.68 27.67
C PRO A 370 -10.65 10.24 27.47
N VAL A 371 -9.63 10.05 26.62
CA VAL A 371 -9.05 8.71 26.36
C VAL A 371 -8.67 8.05 27.69
N ASP A 372 -9.12 6.81 27.89
CA ASP A 372 -8.92 6.07 29.12
C ASP A 372 -7.68 5.18 29.03
N TYR A 373 -6.67 5.57 29.80
CA TYR A 373 -5.40 4.84 30.02
C TYR A 373 -5.33 4.21 31.41
N THR A 374 -6.39 4.32 32.21
CA THR A 374 -6.35 4.09 33.67
C THR A 374 -7.09 2.85 34.12
N THR A 375 -8.12 2.43 33.37
CA THR A 375 -8.87 1.20 33.67
C THR A 375 -7.96 -0.03 33.63
N ASP A 376 -7.04 -0.08 32.67
CA ASP A 376 -6.02 -1.12 32.55
C ASP A 376 -4.76 -0.51 31.91
N PRO A 377 -3.58 -0.56 32.57
CA PRO A 377 -2.35 0.03 32.04
C PRO A 377 -1.87 -0.62 30.73
N ASN A 378 -2.45 -1.76 30.35
CA ASN A 378 -2.12 -2.48 29.12
C ASN A 378 -3.06 -2.14 27.95
N LYS A 379 -4.08 -1.30 28.17
CA LYS A 379 -5.14 -1.06 27.20
C LYS A 379 -5.40 0.43 27.02
N VAL A 380 -5.93 0.79 25.85
CA VAL A 380 -6.46 2.13 25.58
C VAL A 380 -7.91 2.00 25.16
N PHE A 381 -8.77 2.77 25.81
CA PHE A 381 -10.19 2.81 25.49
C PHE A 381 -10.64 4.20 25.05
N LEU A 382 -11.54 4.20 24.06
CA LEU A 382 -12.35 5.35 23.67
C LEU A 382 -13.78 5.09 24.12
N GLU A 383 -14.49 6.12 24.56
CA GLU A 383 -15.85 5.98 25.04
C GLU A 383 -16.69 7.20 24.68
N ILE A 384 -17.91 6.94 24.20
CA ILE A 384 -18.88 7.98 23.89
C ILE A 384 -19.55 8.44 25.20
N ALA A 385 -19.45 9.72 25.51
CA ALA A 385 -20.06 10.32 26.69
C ALA A 385 -21.55 10.58 26.49
N THR A 386 -21.89 11.28 25.41
CA THR A 386 -23.28 11.62 25.04
C THR A 386 -23.42 11.62 23.53
N VAL A 387 -24.65 11.41 23.08
CA VAL A 387 -25.07 11.54 21.68
C VAL A 387 -26.18 12.57 21.68
N ASP A 388 -25.97 13.65 20.95
CA ASP A 388 -26.98 14.71 20.81
C ASP A 388 -27.80 14.43 19.54
N PHE A 389 -29.12 14.28 19.72
CA PHE A 389 -30.09 14.06 18.65
C PHE A 389 -30.46 15.38 17.96
N LEU A 390 -31.02 15.27 16.75
CA LEU A 390 -31.72 16.40 16.16
C LEU A 390 -32.89 16.76 17.07
N SER A 391 -33.14 18.05 17.26
CA SER A 391 -34.20 18.46 18.19
C SER A 391 -35.60 18.05 17.74
N ALA A 392 -35.79 17.72 16.47
CA ALA A 392 -37.04 17.20 15.91
C ALA A 392 -37.05 15.69 15.61
N ASP A 393 -36.02 14.97 16.04
CA ASP A 393 -35.99 13.49 16.08
C ASP A 393 -36.62 13.09 17.42
N PHE A 394 -37.93 12.92 17.41
CA PHE A 394 -38.78 12.78 18.58
C PHE A 394 -38.91 11.34 19.04
N ASP A 395 -38.85 10.37 18.12
CA ASP A 395 -38.89 8.95 18.47
C ASP A 395 -37.49 8.36 18.72
N GLU A 396 -36.46 9.21 18.64
CA GLU A 396 -35.05 8.92 18.91
C GLU A 396 -34.52 7.80 18.01
N ASP A 397 -35.04 7.70 16.78
CA ASP A 397 -34.71 6.66 15.80
C ASP A 397 -33.64 7.07 14.77
N PHE A 398 -33.07 8.27 14.97
CA PHE A 398 -31.90 8.80 14.27
C PHE A 398 -32.17 9.35 12.86
N ASP A 399 -33.44 9.52 12.49
CA ASP A 399 -33.87 10.40 11.41
C ASP A 399 -34.97 11.38 11.81
N VAL A 400 -35.23 12.36 10.94
CA VAL A 400 -36.37 13.27 11.10
C VAL A 400 -37.31 13.03 9.93
N ASP A 401 -38.29 12.17 10.15
CA ASP A 401 -39.12 11.60 9.09
C ASP A 401 -40.63 11.59 9.46
N GLY A 402 -41.39 10.70 8.82
CA GLY A 402 -42.83 10.59 9.05
C GLY A 402 -43.19 10.02 10.42
N ASP A 403 -42.33 9.23 11.04
CA ASP A 403 -42.57 8.61 12.34
C ASP A 403 -42.43 9.67 13.47
N ASP A 404 -41.47 10.60 13.37
CA ASP A 404 -41.40 11.81 14.21
C ASP A 404 -42.64 12.69 14.07
N LEU A 405 -43.09 12.90 12.82
CA LEU A 405 -44.28 13.69 12.58
C LEU A 405 -45.50 13.05 13.24
N ALA A 406 -45.60 11.73 13.17
CA ALA A 406 -46.69 10.99 13.81
C ALA A 406 -46.65 11.12 15.33
N GLN A 407 -45.46 11.15 15.94
CA GLN A 407 -45.30 11.43 17.37
C GLN A 407 -45.73 12.87 17.70
N TRP A 408 -45.22 13.87 16.98
CA TRP A 408 -45.59 15.27 17.18
C TRP A 408 -47.10 15.52 17.03
N GLU A 409 -47.74 14.90 16.02
CA GLU A 409 -49.20 14.97 15.83
C GLU A 409 -49.97 14.41 17.04
N GLY A 410 -49.42 13.40 17.70
CA GLY A 410 -49.96 12.81 18.92
C GLY A 410 -49.78 13.69 20.16
N ASP A 411 -48.71 14.48 20.21
CA ASP A 411 -48.35 15.34 21.35
C ASP A 411 -48.89 16.78 21.22
N TYR A 412 -49.28 17.21 20.01
CA TYR A 412 -49.67 18.59 19.71
C TYR A 412 -50.72 19.16 20.67
N GLY A 413 -50.33 20.18 21.43
CA GLY A 413 -51.17 20.86 22.43
C GLY A 413 -51.53 20.03 23.66
N LEU A 414 -50.87 18.88 23.87
CA LEU A 414 -51.12 17.98 25.01
C LEU A 414 -49.97 17.97 26.03
N ASN A 415 -48.72 17.94 25.57
CA ASN A 415 -47.52 17.85 26.40
C ASN A 415 -46.32 18.49 25.67
N GLY A 416 -45.10 18.32 26.17
CA GLY A 416 -43.85 18.82 25.58
C GLY A 416 -42.87 17.69 25.23
N ASN A 417 -43.36 16.51 24.88
CA ASN A 417 -42.51 15.37 24.50
C ASN A 417 -41.96 15.51 23.07
N SER A 418 -42.58 16.38 22.25
CA SER A 418 -42.11 16.74 20.91
C SER A 418 -41.72 18.23 20.84
N ASP A 419 -41.01 18.71 21.87
CA ASP A 419 -40.55 20.09 22.10
C ASP A 419 -39.18 20.34 21.43
N ALA A 420 -39.20 20.62 20.13
CA ALA A 420 -38.01 20.82 19.32
C ALA A 420 -37.38 22.20 19.46
N ASP A 421 -38.09 23.20 19.99
CA ASP A 421 -37.55 24.54 20.21
C ASP A 421 -37.20 24.88 21.68
N GLY A 422 -37.55 23.99 22.61
CA GLY A 422 -37.15 23.96 24.01
C GLY A 422 -37.97 24.88 24.90
N ASP A 423 -39.21 25.23 24.52
CA ASP A 423 -40.06 26.15 25.27
C ASP A 423 -41.04 25.47 26.24
N GLY A 424 -41.07 24.13 26.22
CA GLY A 424 -41.79 23.27 27.15
C GLY A 424 -43.18 22.83 26.70
N ASP A 425 -43.58 23.09 25.45
CA ASP A 425 -44.78 22.51 24.84
C ASP A 425 -44.52 21.88 23.46
N SER A 426 -45.56 21.31 22.85
CA SER A 426 -45.50 20.71 21.51
C SER A 426 -46.51 21.44 20.64
N ASP A 427 -46.04 22.40 19.85
CA ASP A 427 -46.85 23.33 19.09
C ASP A 427 -46.31 23.59 17.66
N GLY A 428 -46.83 24.63 17.00
CA GLY A 428 -46.46 24.95 15.63
C GLY A 428 -45.01 25.42 15.45
N ALA A 429 -44.33 25.87 16.51
CA ALA A 429 -42.93 26.24 16.50
C ALA A 429 -42.03 24.99 16.42
N ASP A 430 -42.39 23.91 17.12
CA ASP A 430 -41.71 22.62 17.01
C ASP A 430 -41.88 22.02 15.64
N PHE A 431 -43.10 22.08 15.09
CA PHE A 431 -43.36 21.63 13.72
C PHE A 431 -42.53 22.42 12.70
N LEU A 432 -42.28 23.71 12.93
CA LEU A 432 -41.40 24.50 12.07
C LEU A 432 -39.92 24.05 12.20
N THR A 433 -39.52 23.54 13.35
CA THR A 433 -38.19 22.91 13.55
C THR A 433 -38.13 21.56 12.84
N TRP A 434 -39.14 20.69 13.00
CA TRP A 434 -39.29 19.45 12.24
C TRP A 434 -39.25 19.71 10.73
N GLN A 435 -40.01 20.67 10.21
CA GLN A 435 -40.00 21.02 8.78
C GLN A 435 -38.62 21.45 8.27
N ARG A 436 -37.81 22.08 9.11
CA ARG A 436 -36.44 22.50 8.77
C ARG A 436 -35.45 21.33 8.83
N GLN A 437 -35.72 20.34 9.65
CA GLN A 437 -34.88 19.16 9.84
C GLN A 437 -35.38 17.93 9.07
N PHE A 438 -36.57 17.97 8.46
CA PHE A 438 -37.17 16.84 7.75
C PHE A 438 -36.25 16.31 6.64
N GLY A 439 -36.01 15.00 6.66
CA GLY A 439 -35.11 14.30 5.77
C GLY A 439 -33.63 14.42 6.12
N LEU A 440 -33.30 15.04 7.27
CA LEU A 440 -31.99 14.88 7.91
C LEU A 440 -31.95 13.57 8.71
N GLY A 441 -30.74 13.09 9.02
CA GLY A 441 -30.53 11.81 9.70
C GLY A 441 -30.26 10.64 8.74
N VAL A 442 -30.21 9.43 9.28
CA VAL A 442 -30.01 8.19 8.51
C VAL A 442 -31.27 7.34 8.65
N PRO A 443 -32.03 7.13 7.57
CA PRO A 443 -33.24 6.33 7.63
C PRO A 443 -32.96 4.99 8.25
N SER A 444 -33.67 4.65 9.33
CA SER A 444 -33.68 3.27 9.80
C SER A 444 -34.03 2.38 8.59
N LEU A 445 -33.21 1.34 8.34
CA LEU A 445 -33.43 0.47 7.18
C LEU A 445 -34.77 -0.23 7.36
N ALA A 446 -35.82 0.35 6.76
CA ALA A 446 -37.11 -0.30 6.61
C ALA A 446 -36.86 -1.70 6.07
N SER A 447 -37.24 -2.71 6.84
CA SER A 447 -37.06 -4.10 6.44
C SER A 447 -37.64 -4.26 5.04
N SER A 448 -36.78 -4.53 4.06
CA SER A 448 -37.22 -4.91 2.71
C SER A 448 -37.99 -6.21 2.86
N GLN A 449 -39.30 -6.12 3.07
CA GLN A 449 -40.17 -7.25 2.78
C GLN A 449 -39.95 -7.56 1.31
N THR A 450 -39.34 -8.72 1.04
CA THR A 450 -39.21 -9.24 -0.30
C THR A 450 -40.61 -9.29 -0.90
N VAL A 451 -40.95 -8.32 -1.76
CA VAL A 451 -42.13 -8.40 -2.60
C VAL A 451 -41.89 -9.61 -3.50
N PRO A 452 -42.69 -10.68 -3.43
CA PRO A 452 -42.50 -11.80 -4.35
C PRO A 452 -42.81 -11.30 -5.75
N GLU A 453 -41.79 -11.09 -6.58
CA GLU A 453 -42.02 -10.83 -7.99
C GLU A 453 -42.68 -12.08 -8.59
N PRO A 454 -43.76 -11.93 -9.39
CA PRO A 454 -44.30 -13.06 -10.10
C PRO A 454 -43.21 -13.59 -11.03
N SER A 455 -42.68 -14.78 -10.70
CA SER A 455 -41.69 -15.48 -11.51
C SER A 455 -42.01 -15.31 -13.01
N ALA A 456 -41.00 -14.91 -13.79
CA ALA A 456 -41.10 -14.57 -15.22
C ALA A 456 -41.82 -15.62 -16.09
N ILE A 457 -42.05 -16.82 -15.55
CA ILE A 457 -42.93 -17.87 -16.08
C ILE A 457 -44.39 -17.40 -16.27
N VAL A 458 -44.94 -16.54 -15.41
CA VAL A 458 -46.35 -16.08 -15.55
C VAL A 458 -46.52 -15.11 -16.73
N LEU A 459 -45.51 -14.30 -17.05
CA LEU A 459 -45.47 -13.41 -18.23
C LEU A 459 -45.19 -14.16 -19.54
N LEU A 460 -44.59 -15.36 -19.49
CA LEU A 460 -44.37 -16.19 -20.68
C LEU A 460 -45.61 -16.99 -21.11
N PHE A 461 -46.52 -17.31 -20.17
CA PHE A 461 -47.75 -18.05 -20.50
C PHE A 461 -48.89 -17.15 -21.05
N SER A 462 -48.90 -15.85 -20.72
CA SER A 462 -49.90 -14.91 -21.24
C SER A 462 -49.66 -14.48 -22.68
N THR A 463 -48.43 -14.63 -23.21
CA THR A 463 -48.09 -14.32 -24.60
C THR A 463 -48.34 -15.49 -25.57
N PHE A 464 -48.40 -16.73 -25.10
CA PHE A 464 -48.71 -17.90 -25.96
C PHE A 464 -50.21 -18.13 -26.20
N CYS A 465 -51.10 -17.67 -25.30
CA CYS A 465 -52.56 -17.77 -25.52
C CYS A 465 -53.09 -16.79 -26.58
N CYS A 466 -52.36 -15.71 -26.90
CA CYS A 466 -52.79 -14.71 -27.88
C CYS A 466 -52.30 -14.97 -29.32
N LEU A 467 -51.42 -15.95 -29.55
CA LEU A 467 -50.86 -16.26 -30.89
C LEU A 467 -51.43 -17.55 -31.52
N GLY A 468 -52.41 -18.19 -30.88
CA GLY A 468 -52.98 -19.47 -31.33
C GLY A 468 -54.30 -19.39 -32.10
N TRP A 469 -54.90 -18.21 -32.29
CA TRP A 469 -56.26 -18.10 -32.82
C TRP A 469 -56.35 -17.22 -34.07
N GLU A 470 -55.60 -17.54 -35.12
CA GLU A 470 -55.89 -16.99 -36.46
C GLU A 470 -55.40 -17.94 -37.55
N GLY A 471 -56.33 -18.70 -38.13
CA GLY A 471 -56.07 -19.38 -39.40
C GLY A 471 -56.89 -20.64 -39.69
N ARG A 472 -58.17 -20.49 -40.07
CA ARG A 472 -58.79 -21.06 -41.30
C ARG A 472 -60.32 -21.08 -41.20
N LEU A 473 -60.96 -20.11 -41.85
CA LEU A 473 -62.30 -20.28 -42.41
C LEU A 473 -62.18 -20.10 -43.93
N ALA A 474 -62.55 -21.13 -44.67
CA ALA A 474 -62.78 -21.09 -46.11
C ALA A 474 -64.24 -20.69 -46.38
N PRO A 475 -64.56 -19.94 -47.44
CA PRO A 475 -65.93 -19.82 -47.91
C PRO A 475 -66.23 -20.85 -49.01
N CYS A 476 -67.40 -21.49 -48.90
CA CYS A 476 -68.10 -22.12 -50.01
C CYS A 476 -68.86 -21.04 -50.77
N ASP A 477 -68.53 -20.85 -52.05
CA ASP A 477 -69.39 -21.10 -53.22
C ASP A 477 -68.60 -20.79 -54.51
#